data_AF-A0A7X7RQY6-F1
#
_entry.id   AF-A0A7X7RQY6-F1
#
_cell.length_a   1.000
_cell.length_b   1.000
_cell.length_c   1.000
_cell.angle_alpha   90.00
_cell.angle_beta   90.00
_cell.angle_gamma   90.00
#
_symmetry.space_group_name_H-M   'P 1'
#
loop_
_entity.id
_entity.type
_entity.pdbx_description
1 polymer ?
#
loop_
_entity_poly.entity_id
_entity_poly.type
_entity_poly.pdbx_seq_one_letter_code
_entity_poly.pdbx_strand_id
1 'polypeptide(L)'
;MQYSTDGVTWKSVSGTRVALSAAEVRQALAHQIRVIARGDGVTTIDSDIQYVKITKFHIPDNVIGIAPTGNDNTGKIMNVDPSMEYRNVLEATWHGIGSNPITGLYAGTYLVRMRGTGSTAPSDTVTVYVGKSSPSVLPKAATPGADFNAQIMVLSGIKGNRFSLDGGNHWNYTDSTDHIILKSGDLHTDTGIKLYRPGDGVTTSDSDMQVITLKKANPPYGITAASATNTTLGAIGGLQSCMEYSVKGLGDWKSATRNVVLLPAGIYWVRTKGAYTTLPSDPIEVVITKSVFSQPIVIQSAPANTRLVNKQVQVALNAYGFDCGKPDGIVGKKTKAAIKKFQKLHGLKQDGKITPEVKALLKIK
;
A
#
# COMPACT_ATOMS: atom_id res chain seq x y z
N MET A 1 23.14 41.21 71.45
CA MET A 1 23.21 39.80 70.99
C MET A 1 23.83 39.75 69.61
N GLN A 2 24.59 38.70 69.32
CA GLN A 2 25.03 38.36 67.96
C GLN A 2 24.57 36.94 67.62
N TYR A 3 24.40 36.66 66.34
CA TYR A 3 24.12 35.32 65.84
C TYR A 3 25.05 34.93 64.70
N SER A 4 25.22 33.63 64.49
CA SER A 4 25.95 33.05 63.36
C SER A 4 25.18 31.86 62.79
N THR A 5 25.09 31.76 61.46
CA THR A 5 24.46 30.64 60.74
C THR A 5 25.46 29.71 60.08
N ASP A 6 26.70 30.15 59.89
CA ASP A 6 27.82 29.36 59.33
C ASP A 6 28.81 28.91 60.42
N GLY A 7 28.61 29.35 61.67
CA GLY A 7 29.48 29.08 62.80
C GLY A 7 30.76 29.92 62.86
N VAL A 8 30.96 30.83 61.90
CA VAL A 8 32.20 31.62 61.75
C VAL A 8 31.88 33.12 61.76
N THR A 9 30.93 33.55 60.95
CA THR A 9 30.57 34.96 60.78
C THR A 9 29.49 35.34 61.79
N TRP A 10 29.77 36.34 62.63
CA TRP A 10 28.83 36.85 63.64
C TRP A 10 28.17 38.15 63.19
N LYS A 11 26.83 38.18 63.25
CA LYS A 11 25.99 39.33 62.87
C LYS A 11 25.27 39.88 64.10
N SER A 12 25.23 41.19 64.23
CA SER A 12 24.53 41.86 65.34
C SER A 12 23.02 41.79 65.19
N VAL A 13 22.33 41.56 66.30
CA VAL A 13 20.87 41.59 66.39
C VAL A 13 20.44 42.96 66.92
N SER A 14 19.74 43.75 66.10
CA SER A 14 19.31 45.12 66.43
C SER A 14 17.88 45.23 66.97
N GLY A 15 17.16 44.11 67.13
CA GLY A 15 15.77 44.10 67.61
C GLY A 15 15.39 42.78 68.28
N THR A 16 14.10 42.52 68.44
CA THR A 16 13.59 41.28 69.09
C THR A 16 13.44 40.12 68.11
N ARG A 17 13.60 40.34 66.80
CA ARG A 17 13.47 39.33 65.75
C ARG A 17 14.52 39.57 64.66
N VAL A 18 14.98 38.48 64.05
CA VAL A 18 15.86 38.49 62.88
C VAL A 18 15.19 37.66 61.78
N ALA A 19 15.04 38.23 60.59
CA ALA A 19 14.65 37.48 59.41
C ALA A 19 15.91 36.88 58.77
N LEU A 20 15.91 35.57 58.54
CA LEU A 20 17.00 34.89 57.84
C LEU A 20 16.69 34.79 56.35
N SER A 21 17.70 35.07 55.53
CA SER A 21 17.66 34.80 54.10
C SER A 21 17.66 33.28 53.83
N ALA A 22 17.23 32.88 52.63
CA ALA A 22 17.27 31.46 52.23
C ALA A 22 18.68 30.86 52.29
N ALA A 23 19.72 31.67 52.07
CA ALA A 23 21.11 31.24 52.19
C ALA A 23 21.51 30.97 53.64
N GLU A 24 21.12 31.85 54.57
CA GLU A 24 21.38 31.68 56.00
C GLU A 24 20.63 30.47 56.58
N VAL A 25 19.40 30.20 56.12
CA VAL A 25 18.66 28.98 56.49
C VAL A 25 19.40 27.73 56.02
N ARG A 26 19.94 27.71 54.79
CA ARG A 26 20.75 26.59 54.29
C ARG A 26 22.01 26.37 55.13
N GLN A 27 22.69 27.44 55.52
CA GLN A 27 23.85 27.34 56.41
C GLN A 27 23.46 26.81 57.79
N ALA A 28 22.38 27.32 58.36
CA ALA A 28 21.87 26.94 59.67
C ALA A 28 21.38 25.49 59.74
N LEU A 29 20.88 24.92 58.63
CA LEU A 29 20.55 23.49 58.54
C LEU A 29 21.78 22.59 58.71
N ALA A 30 22.95 23.07 58.29
CA ALA A 30 24.21 22.34 58.41
C ALA A 30 24.94 22.61 59.74
N HIS A 31 24.89 23.84 60.26
CA HIS A 31 25.74 24.27 61.38
C HIS A 31 24.99 24.64 62.67
N GLN A 32 23.66 24.63 62.64
CA GLN A 32 22.76 25.24 63.63
C GLN A 32 22.96 26.76 63.74
N ILE A 33 21.96 27.46 64.26
CA ILE A 33 22.14 28.88 64.60
C ILE A 33 22.84 28.94 65.95
N ARG A 34 23.89 29.74 66.03
CA ARG A 34 24.59 30.05 67.28
C ARG A 34 24.22 31.46 67.69
N VAL A 35 23.89 31.67 68.97
CA VAL A 35 23.54 32.99 69.53
C VAL A 35 24.42 33.25 70.75
N ILE A 36 24.96 34.46 70.85
CA ILE A 36 25.81 34.88 71.96
C ILE A 36 25.44 36.30 72.43
N ALA A 37 25.40 36.50 73.74
CA ALA A 37 25.42 37.83 74.33
C ALA A 37 26.89 38.24 74.48
N ARG A 38 27.29 39.33 73.82
CA ARG A 38 28.64 39.86 74.00
C ARG A 38 28.70 40.68 75.29
N GLY A 39 29.70 40.41 76.12
CA GLY A 39 30.03 41.23 77.28
C GLY A 39 30.71 42.52 76.85
N ASP A 40 30.77 43.49 77.76
CA ASP A 40 31.52 44.74 77.57
C ASP A 40 33.03 44.56 77.78
N GLY A 41 33.47 43.38 78.25
CA GLY A 41 34.87 43.07 78.52
C GLY A 41 35.45 43.80 79.73
N VAL A 42 34.61 44.52 80.48
CA VAL A 42 35.02 45.31 81.66
C VAL A 42 34.28 44.83 82.90
N THR A 43 32.95 44.76 82.84
CA THR A 43 32.09 44.32 83.94
C THR A 43 31.38 43.00 83.67
N THR A 44 31.34 42.60 82.39
CA THR A 44 30.65 41.40 81.90
C THR A 44 31.49 40.67 80.88
N ILE A 45 31.45 39.34 80.91
CA ILE A 45 32.01 38.46 79.88
C ILE A 45 30.90 38.00 78.92
N ASP A 46 31.31 37.46 77.78
CA ASP A 46 30.40 36.83 76.84
C ASP A 46 29.62 35.69 77.51
N SER A 47 28.36 35.50 77.11
CA SER A 47 27.59 34.34 77.50
C SER A 47 28.11 33.07 76.84
N ASP A 48 27.72 31.91 77.36
CA ASP A 48 27.79 30.66 76.61
C ASP A 48 27.01 30.78 75.29
N ILE A 49 27.47 30.05 74.27
CA ILE A 49 26.79 30.00 72.98
C ILE A 49 25.51 29.17 73.14
N GLN A 50 24.38 29.79 72.82
CA GLN A 50 23.12 29.08 72.67
C GLN A 50 22.98 28.53 71.24
N TYR A 51 22.62 27.26 71.13
CA TYR A 51 22.35 26.61 69.84
C TYR A 51 20.84 26.54 69.59
N VAL A 52 20.41 27.04 68.43
CA VAL A 52 19.05 26.90 67.94
C VAL A 52 19.07 25.96 66.74
N LYS A 53 18.50 24.77 66.93
CA LYS A 53 18.38 23.75 65.89
C LYS A 53 17.25 24.12 64.94
N ILE A 54 17.56 24.13 63.65
CA ILE A 54 16.57 24.19 62.57
C ILE A 54 16.48 22.81 61.94
N THR A 55 15.25 22.38 61.62
CA THR A 55 14.99 21.17 60.84
C THR A 55 14.44 21.53 59.47
N LYS A 56 14.41 20.58 58.54
CA LYS A 56 13.81 20.75 57.21
C LYS A 56 12.72 19.71 57.03
N PHE A 57 11.58 20.09 56.45
CA PHE A 57 10.56 19.11 56.09
C PHE A 57 11.05 18.17 54.99
N HIS A 58 10.55 16.93 55.00
CA HIS A 58 10.69 16.02 53.87
C HIS A 58 9.88 16.54 52.68
N ILE A 59 10.26 16.15 51.47
CA ILE A 59 9.51 16.52 50.26
C ILE A 59 8.12 15.89 50.27
N PRO A 60 7.10 16.53 49.66
CA PRO A 60 5.78 15.92 49.49
C PRO A 60 5.83 14.57 48.78
N ASP A 61 5.08 13.59 49.27
CA ASP A 61 4.98 12.27 48.66
C ASP A 61 3.88 12.21 47.60
N ASN A 62 4.12 11.49 46.50
CA ASN A 62 3.12 11.10 45.50
C ASN A 62 2.26 12.24 44.92
N VAL A 63 2.80 13.46 44.81
CA VAL A 63 2.08 14.58 44.17
C VAL A 63 1.96 14.33 42.68
N ILE A 64 0.73 14.36 42.14
CA ILE A 64 0.44 13.99 40.75
C ILE A 64 -0.27 15.13 40.04
N GLY A 65 0.19 15.47 38.84
CA GLY A 65 -0.50 16.40 37.94
C GLY A 65 -1.41 15.65 36.98
N ILE A 66 -2.62 16.16 36.78
CA ILE A 66 -3.61 15.61 35.86
C ILE A 66 -3.94 16.68 34.82
N ALA A 67 -3.83 16.32 33.54
CA ALA A 67 -4.18 17.19 32.42
C ALA A 67 -5.69 17.52 32.40
N PRO A 68 -6.11 18.62 31.76
CA PRO A 68 -7.52 18.95 31.60
C PRO A 68 -8.29 17.81 30.91
N THR A 69 -9.44 17.46 31.47
CA THR A 69 -10.36 16.47 30.89
C THR A 69 -11.59 17.10 30.25
N GLY A 70 -11.73 18.43 30.30
CA GLY A 70 -12.89 19.17 29.83
C GLY A 70 -12.53 20.43 29.04
N ASN A 71 -13.56 21.16 28.59
CA ASN A 71 -13.43 22.31 27.68
C ASN A 71 -12.88 23.58 28.34
N ASP A 72 -12.67 23.58 29.66
CA ASP A 72 -12.14 24.73 30.40
C ASP A 72 -10.61 24.85 30.28
N ASN A 73 -9.94 23.87 29.67
CA ASN A 73 -8.48 23.79 29.52
C ASN A 73 -7.70 23.88 30.85
N THR A 74 -8.34 23.50 31.96
CA THR A 74 -7.70 23.46 33.27
C THR A 74 -7.57 22.04 33.82
N GLY A 75 -6.36 21.72 34.28
CA GLY A 75 -6.01 20.48 34.94
C GLY A 75 -6.01 20.60 36.47
N LYS A 76 -5.43 19.60 37.12
CA LYS A 76 -5.44 19.44 38.59
C LYS A 76 -4.09 18.98 39.13
N ILE A 77 -3.83 19.25 40.40
CA ILE A 77 -2.77 18.59 41.18
C ILE A 77 -3.41 17.84 42.35
N MET A 78 -3.10 16.55 42.47
CA MET A 78 -3.62 15.64 43.50
C MET A 78 -2.59 15.34 44.58
N ASN A 79 -3.07 14.77 45.69
CA ASN A 79 -2.28 14.31 46.83
C ASN A 79 -1.53 15.46 47.51
N VAL A 80 -2.29 16.52 47.80
CA VAL A 80 -1.80 17.74 48.43
C VAL A 80 -2.67 18.10 49.63
N ASP A 81 -2.12 18.86 50.57
CA ASP A 81 -2.82 19.30 51.78
C ASP A 81 -2.40 20.73 52.22
N PRO A 82 -3.09 21.35 53.21
CA PRO A 82 -2.83 22.73 53.62
C PRO A 82 -1.46 23.02 54.25
N SER A 83 -0.69 21.99 54.61
CA SER A 83 0.71 22.14 55.02
C SER A 83 1.65 22.43 53.84
N MET A 84 1.17 22.30 52.60
CA MET A 84 1.92 22.50 51.39
C MET A 84 1.65 23.87 50.73
N GLU A 85 2.53 24.22 49.81
CA GLU A 85 2.38 25.35 48.90
C GLU A 85 2.87 24.99 47.49
N TYR A 86 2.32 25.67 46.49
CA TYR A 86 2.66 25.44 45.08
C TYR A 86 2.92 26.75 44.35
N ARG A 87 3.63 26.67 43.22
CA ARG A 87 3.71 27.76 42.25
C ARG A 87 3.94 27.22 40.85
N ASN A 88 3.49 27.97 39.84
CA ASN A 88 3.97 27.74 38.48
C ASN A 88 5.47 28.09 38.41
N VAL A 89 6.27 27.34 37.65
CA VAL A 89 7.72 27.63 37.52
C VAL A 89 8.00 29.03 36.97
N LEU A 90 7.06 29.61 36.22
CA LEU A 90 7.13 30.96 35.66
C LEU A 90 6.73 32.06 36.66
N GLU A 91 6.15 31.70 37.80
CA GLU A 91 5.73 32.63 38.85
C GLU A 91 6.73 32.65 40.00
N ALA A 92 6.99 33.81 40.59
CA ALA A 92 7.88 33.92 41.77
C ALA A 92 7.17 33.60 43.10
N THR A 93 5.85 33.78 43.13
CA THR A 93 5.04 33.72 44.34
C THR A 93 4.58 32.30 44.64
N TRP A 94 4.67 31.88 45.90
CA TRP A 94 4.11 30.63 46.39
C TRP A 94 2.66 30.83 46.84
N HIS A 95 1.78 29.94 46.40
CA HIS A 95 0.36 29.91 46.74
C HIS A 95 0.09 28.81 47.77
N GLY A 96 -0.73 29.12 48.78
CA GLY A 96 -1.19 28.12 49.73
C GLY A 96 -2.19 27.15 49.13
N ILE A 97 -2.20 25.92 49.64
CA ILE A 97 -3.13 24.88 49.16
C ILE A 97 -4.34 24.83 50.08
N GLY A 98 -5.50 25.21 49.54
CA GLY A 98 -6.78 25.23 50.30
C GLY A 98 -7.64 23.99 50.10
N SER A 99 -7.37 23.18 49.08
CA SER A 99 -8.18 22.01 48.71
C SER A 99 -7.33 20.89 48.13
N ASN A 100 -7.84 19.67 48.24
CA ASN A 100 -7.35 18.51 47.51
C ASN A 100 -8.47 17.96 46.62
N PRO A 101 -8.31 17.93 45.28
CA PRO A 101 -7.17 18.44 44.51
C PRO A 101 -7.14 19.97 44.42
N ILE A 102 -6.01 20.52 43.95
CA ILE A 102 -5.96 21.88 43.38
C ILE A 102 -6.57 21.80 41.99
N THR A 103 -7.53 22.65 41.67
CA THR A 103 -8.24 22.69 40.38
C THR A 103 -8.01 24.04 39.67
N GLY A 104 -8.37 24.14 38.39
CA GLY A 104 -8.29 25.41 37.66
C GLY A 104 -6.88 25.77 37.17
N LEU A 105 -5.99 24.77 37.07
CA LEU A 105 -4.58 24.99 36.69
C LEU A 105 -4.40 24.87 35.19
N TYR A 106 -3.90 25.91 34.52
CA TYR A 106 -3.51 25.80 33.12
C TYR A 106 -2.36 24.82 32.92
N ALA A 107 -2.25 24.28 31.70
CA ALA A 107 -1.14 23.41 31.30
C ALA A 107 0.21 24.08 31.58
N GLY A 108 1.12 23.35 32.24
CA GLY A 108 2.40 23.90 32.66
C GLY A 108 3.11 23.05 33.71
N THR A 109 4.29 23.54 34.11
CA THR A 109 5.11 22.91 35.14
C THR A 109 4.93 23.65 36.46
N TYR A 110 4.65 22.89 37.51
CA TYR A 110 4.42 23.40 38.85
C TYR A 110 5.45 22.83 39.81
N LEU A 111 5.83 23.63 40.81
CA LEU A 111 6.64 23.19 41.94
C LEU A 111 5.73 23.11 43.17
N VAL A 112 5.81 22.01 43.91
CA VAL A 112 5.07 21.79 45.15
C VAL A 112 6.07 21.49 46.27
N ARG A 113 5.89 22.07 47.46
CA ARG A 113 6.74 21.81 48.63
C ARG A 113 5.94 21.90 49.93
N MET A 114 6.48 21.34 51.00
CA MET A 114 5.99 21.61 52.36
C MET A 114 6.33 23.04 52.75
N ARG A 115 5.35 23.76 53.33
CA ARG A 115 5.54 25.11 53.86
C ARG A 115 6.37 25.07 55.15
N GLY A 116 7.30 26.00 55.30
CA GLY A 116 8.08 26.14 56.53
C GLY A 116 7.22 26.67 57.70
N THR A 117 7.52 26.22 58.91
CA THR A 117 6.83 26.65 60.14
C THR A 117 7.84 26.86 61.26
N GLY A 118 7.86 28.03 61.90
CA GLY A 118 8.72 28.31 63.06
C GLY A 118 10.19 28.00 62.79
N SER A 119 10.72 26.97 63.47
CA SER A 119 12.10 26.47 63.35
C SER A 119 12.27 25.34 62.32
N THR A 120 11.28 25.07 61.49
CA THR A 120 11.36 24.08 60.40
C THR A 120 11.31 24.77 59.04
N ALA A 121 12.39 24.65 58.28
CA ALA A 121 12.50 25.18 56.92
C ALA A 121 11.58 24.43 55.95
N PRO A 122 11.13 25.09 54.86
CA PRO A 122 10.41 24.43 53.78
C PRO A 122 11.20 23.24 53.21
N SER A 123 10.48 22.24 52.70
CA SER A 123 11.12 21.10 52.03
C SER A 123 11.77 21.53 50.70
N ASP A 124 12.52 20.60 50.08
CA ASP A 124 12.78 20.70 48.65
C ASP A 124 11.49 20.57 47.84
N THR A 125 11.57 20.91 46.55
CA THR A 125 10.39 20.95 45.67
C THR A 125 10.22 19.64 44.90
N VAL A 126 8.97 19.20 44.77
CA VAL A 126 8.54 18.22 43.77
C VAL A 126 8.09 18.97 42.52
N THR A 127 8.59 18.54 41.35
CA THR A 127 8.16 19.06 40.06
C THR A 127 6.98 18.25 39.55
N VAL A 128 5.88 18.93 39.21
CA VAL A 128 4.61 18.33 38.79
C VAL A 128 4.22 18.90 37.43
N TYR A 129 3.81 18.03 36.51
CA TYR A 129 3.40 18.44 35.17
C TYR A 129 1.88 18.35 35.00
N VAL A 130 1.26 19.47 34.63
CA VAL A 130 -0.14 19.52 34.18
C VAL A 130 -0.11 19.59 32.65
N GLY A 131 -0.53 18.51 31.99
CA GLY A 131 -0.52 18.41 30.52
C GLY A 131 -1.55 19.34 29.84
N LYS A 132 -1.48 19.43 28.51
CA LYS A 132 -2.50 20.09 27.70
C LYS A 132 -3.76 19.21 27.60
N SER A 133 -4.92 19.82 27.41
CA SER A 133 -6.18 19.12 27.14
C SER A 133 -6.04 18.22 25.90
N SER A 134 -6.24 16.91 26.05
CA SER A 134 -6.47 16.01 24.91
C SER A 134 -7.99 15.90 24.70
N PRO A 135 -8.52 16.10 23.48
CA PRO A 135 -9.95 15.91 23.23
C PRO A 135 -10.35 14.47 23.58
N SER A 136 -11.42 14.30 24.37
CA SER A 136 -11.92 12.96 24.75
C SER A 136 -12.45 12.15 23.56
N VAL A 137 -12.72 12.80 22.42
CA VAL A 137 -13.00 12.17 21.13
C VAL A 137 -12.26 12.96 20.06
N LEU A 138 -11.36 12.30 19.31
CA LEU A 138 -10.64 12.94 18.22
C LEU A 138 -11.55 13.04 16.99
N PRO A 139 -11.61 14.19 16.28
CA PRO A 139 -12.29 14.28 15.01
C PRO A 139 -11.71 13.24 14.02
N LYS A 140 -12.58 12.66 13.18
CA LYS A 140 -12.15 11.69 12.17
C LYS A 140 -11.37 12.37 11.05
N ALA A 141 -10.35 11.70 10.54
CA ALA A 141 -9.71 12.08 9.28
C ALA A 141 -10.73 12.06 8.12
N ALA A 142 -10.42 12.78 7.04
CA ALA A 142 -11.28 12.80 5.86
C ALA A 142 -11.37 11.40 5.23
N THR A 143 -12.60 10.95 4.95
CA THR A 143 -12.87 9.70 4.23
C THR A 143 -12.16 9.72 2.87
N PRO A 144 -11.48 8.63 2.48
CA PRO A 144 -10.84 8.52 1.17
C PRO A 144 -11.81 8.78 0.02
N GLY A 145 -11.31 9.41 -1.03
CA GLY A 145 -11.99 9.63 -2.31
C GLY A 145 -11.33 8.85 -3.44
N ALA A 146 -10.91 7.62 -3.16
CA ALA A 146 -10.24 6.76 -4.13
C ALA A 146 -11.21 6.29 -5.22
N ASP A 147 -10.68 6.02 -6.40
CA ASP A 147 -11.46 5.50 -7.54
C ASP A 147 -10.78 4.26 -8.14
N PHE A 148 -11.59 3.38 -8.72
CA PHE A 148 -11.11 2.16 -9.36
C PHE A 148 -11.60 2.06 -10.79
N ASN A 149 -10.65 1.92 -11.72
CA ASN A 149 -10.91 1.68 -13.13
C ASN A 149 -10.58 0.23 -13.49
N ALA A 150 -11.61 -0.61 -13.56
CA ALA A 150 -11.52 -2.03 -13.89
C ALA A 150 -11.09 -2.33 -15.34
N GLN A 151 -11.15 -1.35 -16.25
CA GLN A 151 -10.69 -1.55 -17.63
C GLN A 151 -9.16 -1.64 -17.70
N ILE A 152 -8.48 -0.81 -16.92
CA ILE A 152 -7.01 -0.75 -16.84
C ILE A 152 -6.46 -1.33 -15.52
N MET A 153 -7.35 -1.81 -14.65
CA MET A 153 -7.06 -2.38 -13.34
C MET A 153 -6.30 -1.42 -12.42
N VAL A 154 -6.60 -0.11 -12.48
CA VAL A 154 -5.91 0.90 -11.66
C VAL A 154 -6.81 1.37 -10.54
N LEU A 155 -6.30 1.30 -9.31
CA LEU A 155 -6.86 1.97 -8.13
C LEU A 155 -6.05 3.26 -7.91
N SER A 156 -6.72 4.42 -7.86
CA SER A 156 -6.10 5.76 -7.76
C SER A 156 -6.69 6.58 -6.61
N GLY A 157 -6.03 7.71 -6.26
CA GLY A 157 -6.44 8.56 -5.13
C GLY A 157 -6.16 7.91 -3.78
N ILE A 158 -5.16 7.02 -3.71
CA ILE A 158 -4.87 6.22 -2.52
C ILE A 158 -3.73 6.78 -1.67
N LYS A 159 -3.10 7.89 -2.05
CA LYS A 159 -1.96 8.43 -1.31
C LYS A 159 -2.32 8.75 0.14
N GLY A 160 -1.53 8.22 1.08
CA GLY A 160 -1.72 8.42 2.52
C GLY A 160 -2.83 7.57 3.15
N ASN A 161 -3.44 6.65 2.39
CA ASN A 161 -4.51 5.79 2.88
C ASN A 161 -3.99 4.39 3.27
N ARG A 162 -4.89 3.55 3.75
CA ARG A 162 -4.74 2.09 3.80
C ARG A 162 -5.81 1.49 2.91
N PHE A 163 -5.48 0.40 2.22
CA PHE A 163 -6.47 -0.33 1.43
C PHE A 163 -6.40 -1.84 1.67
N SER A 164 -7.54 -2.51 1.52
CA SER A 164 -7.69 -3.95 1.63
C SER A 164 -8.51 -4.48 0.45
N LEU A 165 -8.07 -5.64 -0.07
CA LEU A 165 -8.73 -6.35 -1.18
C LEU A 165 -9.45 -7.62 -0.70
N ASP A 166 -9.30 -7.98 0.58
CA ASP A 166 -9.74 -9.25 1.17
C ASP A 166 -10.74 -9.05 2.31
N GLY A 167 -11.52 -7.98 2.25
CA GLY A 167 -12.56 -7.67 3.23
C GLY A 167 -12.06 -7.06 4.53
N GLY A 168 -10.78 -6.68 4.63
CA GLY A 168 -10.18 -6.03 5.80
C GLY A 168 -9.28 -6.95 6.61
N ASN A 169 -8.96 -8.15 6.10
CA ASN A 169 -8.07 -9.09 6.79
C ASN A 169 -6.60 -8.66 6.67
N HIS A 170 -6.20 -8.13 5.50
CA HIS A 170 -4.89 -7.53 5.29
C HIS A 170 -5.00 -6.10 4.74
N TRP A 171 -4.20 -5.19 5.31
CA TRP A 171 -4.17 -3.77 4.95
C TRP A 171 -2.81 -3.39 4.36
N ASN A 172 -2.85 -2.80 3.17
CA ASN A 172 -1.68 -2.32 2.43
C ASN A 172 -1.49 -0.81 2.66
N TYR A 173 -0.23 -0.37 2.59
CA TYR A 173 0.22 0.98 2.93
C TYR A 173 0.54 1.78 1.67
N THR A 174 0.04 3.02 1.56
CA THR A 174 0.18 3.85 0.36
C THR A 174 0.65 5.27 0.69
N ASP A 175 1.62 5.40 1.58
CA ASP A 175 2.02 6.70 2.15
C ASP A 175 2.46 7.73 1.06
N SER A 176 3.19 7.29 0.03
CA SER A 176 3.64 8.14 -1.08
C SER A 176 3.02 7.79 -2.45
N THR A 177 2.35 6.64 -2.55
CA THR A 177 1.81 6.10 -3.81
C THR A 177 0.37 6.53 -4.03
N ASP A 178 0.10 7.22 -5.14
CA ASP A 178 -1.25 7.69 -5.46
C ASP A 178 -2.08 6.73 -6.32
N HIS A 179 -1.41 5.76 -6.96
CA HIS A 179 -2.09 4.73 -7.75
C HIS A 179 -1.33 3.42 -7.77
N ILE A 180 -2.04 2.31 -7.97
CA ILE A 180 -1.48 0.97 -8.17
C ILE A 180 -2.25 0.22 -9.26
N ILE A 181 -1.55 -0.69 -9.95
CA ILE A 181 -2.16 -1.64 -10.87
C ILE A 181 -2.45 -2.93 -10.09
N LEU A 182 -3.69 -3.37 -10.11
CA LEU A 182 -4.18 -4.57 -9.45
C LEU A 182 -4.31 -5.74 -10.43
N LYS A 183 -4.34 -6.97 -9.91
CA LYS A 183 -4.67 -8.15 -10.72
C LYS A 183 -6.12 -8.53 -10.47
N SER A 184 -6.80 -8.97 -11.53
CA SER A 184 -8.20 -9.39 -11.44
C SER A 184 -8.40 -10.57 -10.48
N GLY A 185 -7.38 -11.39 -10.24
CA GLY A 185 -7.44 -12.51 -9.31
C GLY A 185 -7.40 -12.11 -7.83
N ASP A 186 -6.95 -10.89 -7.52
CA ASP A 186 -6.83 -10.38 -6.15
C ASP A 186 -8.13 -9.67 -5.70
N LEU A 187 -9.11 -9.53 -6.60
CA LEU A 187 -10.32 -8.74 -6.39
C LEU A 187 -11.55 -9.63 -6.17
N HIS A 188 -12.31 -9.27 -5.16
CA HIS A 188 -13.46 -10.04 -4.67
C HIS A 188 -14.71 -9.16 -4.69
N THR A 189 -15.75 -9.59 -5.41
CA THR A 189 -16.96 -8.77 -5.61
C THR A 189 -17.86 -8.68 -4.38
N ASP A 190 -17.78 -9.67 -3.49
CA ASP A 190 -18.48 -9.76 -2.21
C ASP A 190 -17.90 -8.80 -1.16
N THR A 191 -16.58 -8.56 -1.17
CA THR A 191 -15.92 -7.67 -0.21
C THR A 191 -15.65 -6.27 -0.74
N GLY A 192 -15.52 -6.12 -2.05
CA GLY A 192 -15.08 -4.87 -2.70
C GLY A 192 -13.65 -4.47 -2.32
N ILE A 193 -13.30 -3.22 -2.61
CA ILE A 193 -12.05 -2.60 -2.16
C ILE A 193 -12.37 -1.68 -1.00
N LYS A 194 -11.75 -1.92 0.16
CA LYS A 194 -11.96 -1.12 1.37
C LYS A 194 -10.79 -0.18 1.58
N LEU A 195 -11.05 1.07 1.94
CA LEU A 195 -10.03 2.06 2.25
C LEU A 195 -10.41 2.86 3.50
N TYR A 196 -9.40 3.27 4.26
CA TYR A 196 -9.54 4.33 5.26
C TYR A 196 -8.26 5.16 5.31
N ARG A 197 -8.36 6.36 5.88
CA ARG A 197 -7.22 7.25 6.13
C ARG A 197 -6.85 7.15 7.61
N PRO A 198 -5.61 6.73 7.94
CA PRO A 198 -5.15 6.70 9.32
C PRO A 198 -5.15 8.09 9.95
N GLY A 199 -5.63 8.19 11.20
CA GLY A 199 -5.41 9.33 12.07
C GLY A 199 -4.04 9.28 12.73
N ASP A 200 -3.60 10.39 13.33
CA ASP A 200 -2.35 10.45 14.10
C ASP A 200 -2.50 9.96 15.55
N GLY A 201 -3.72 9.67 16.00
CA GLY A 201 -4.03 9.23 17.36
C GLY A 201 -3.85 10.30 18.44
N VAL A 202 -3.53 11.54 18.04
CA VAL A 202 -3.29 12.68 18.95
C VAL A 202 -4.24 13.83 18.66
N THR A 203 -4.42 14.16 17.38
CA THR A 203 -5.30 15.23 16.91
C THR A 203 -6.47 14.71 16.09
N THR A 204 -6.33 13.52 15.50
CA THR A 204 -7.32 12.88 14.63
C THR A 204 -7.43 11.38 14.89
N SER A 205 -8.65 10.86 14.78
CA SER A 205 -8.90 9.42 14.68
C SER A 205 -8.98 8.99 13.21
N ASP A 206 -8.95 7.69 12.96
CA ASP A 206 -9.11 7.13 11.62
C ASP A 206 -10.40 7.61 10.95
N SER A 207 -10.36 7.79 9.63
CA SER A 207 -11.53 8.17 8.86
C SER A 207 -12.63 7.11 8.90
N ASP A 208 -13.83 7.47 8.46
CA ASP A 208 -14.78 6.46 8.02
C ASP A 208 -14.23 5.67 6.83
N MET A 209 -14.70 4.44 6.68
CA MET A 209 -14.27 3.54 5.62
C MET A 209 -14.96 3.89 4.30
N GLN A 210 -14.17 4.05 3.25
CA GLN A 210 -14.66 4.02 1.88
C GLN A 210 -14.72 2.57 1.40
N VAL A 211 -15.84 2.18 0.77
CA VAL A 211 -15.99 0.85 0.15
C VAL A 211 -16.32 1.02 -1.33
N ILE A 212 -15.40 0.63 -2.20
CA ILE A 212 -15.63 0.57 -3.65
C ILE A 212 -16.27 -0.78 -3.96
N THR A 213 -17.56 -0.76 -4.26
CA THR A 213 -18.32 -1.96 -4.60
C THR A 213 -17.99 -2.42 -6.01
N LEU A 214 -17.65 -3.70 -6.15
CA LEU A 214 -17.29 -4.31 -7.42
C LEU A 214 -18.43 -5.16 -7.98
N LYS A 215 -18.51 -5.24 -9.30
CA LYS A 215 -19.38 -6.18 -10.03
C LYS A 215 -18.54 -6.98 -11.01
N LYS A 216 -19.05 -8.11 -11.50
CA LYS A 216 -18.41 -8.87 -12.58
C LYS A 216 -19.26 -8.77 -13.85
N ALA A 217 -18.63 -8.48 -14.98
CA ALA A 217 -19.34 -8.47 -16.26
C ALA A 217 -19.79 -9.88 -16.66
N ASN A 218 -20.88 -9.97 -17.41
CA ASN A 218 -21.33 -11.24 -17.98
C ASN A 218 -20.39 -11.67 -19.12
N PRO A 219 -20.10 -12.99 -19.25
CA PRO A 219 -19.37 -13.50 -20.40
C PRO A 219 -20.04 -13.16 -21.74
N PRO A 220 -19.26 -12.97 -22.82
CA PRO A 220 -19.79 -12.75 -24.16
C PRO A 220 -20.72 -13.88 -24.61
N TYR A 221 -21.75 -13.53 -25.39
CA TYR A 221 -22.64 -14.48 -26.07
C TYR A 221 -22.62 -14.23 -27.58
N GLY A 222 -23.03 -15.23 -28.38
CA GLY A 222 -23.14 -15.10 -29.84
C GLY A 222 -21.81 -15.05 -30.60
N ILE A 223 -20.71 -15.44 -29.95
CA ILE A 223 -19.39 -15.50 -30.59
C ILE A 223 -19.28 -16.71 -31.51
N THR A 224 -18.77 -16.50 -32.71
CA THR A 224 -18.57 -17.55 -33.73
C THR A 224 -17.10 -17.68 -34.11
N ALA A 225 -16.71 -18.86 -34.61
CA ALA A 225 -15.38 -19.12 -35.14
C ALA A 225 -15.49 -19.62 -36.58
N ALA A 226 -14.71 -19.02 -37.48
CA ALA A 226 -14.51 -19.49 -38.84
C ALA A 226 -13.14 -20.16 -38.95
N SER A 227 -13.10 -21.38 -39.49
CA SER A 227 -11.85 -22.13 -39.64
C SER A 227 -10.84 -21.42 -40.55
N ALA A 228 -9.56 -21.54 -40.21
CA ALA A 228 -8.46 -21.16 -41.10
C ALA A 228 -8.24 -22.21 -42.19
N THR A 229 -7.56 -21.85 -43.27
CA THR A 229 -7.04 -22.82 -44.27
C THR A 229 -5.51 -22.80 -44.27
N ASN A 230 -4.88 -23.48 -45.24
CA ASN A 230 -3.42 -23.41 -45.41
C ASN A 230 -2.93 -22.04 -45.91
N THR A 231 -3.79 -21.27 -46.58
CA THR A 231 -3.43 -20.01 -47.22
C THR A 231 -4.21 -18.81 -46.69
N THR A 232 -5.24 -19.04 -45.87
CA THR A 232 -6.08 -17.98 -45.30
C THR A 232 -6.20 -18.13 -43.79
N LEU A 233 -6.19 -16.99 -43.10
CA LEU A 233 -6.52 -16.93 -41.67
C LEU A 233 -7.97 -17.38 -41.44
N GLY A 234 -8.24 -17.83 -40.22
CA GLY A 234 -9.61 -18.00 -39.73
C GLY A 234 -10.14 -16.69 -39.17
N ALA A 235 -11.26 -16.74 -38.46
CA ALA A 235 -11.82 -15.54 -37.84
C ALA A 235 -12.58 -15.82 -36.54
N ILE A 236 -12.61 -14.82 -35.66
CA ILE A 236 -13.61 -14.72 -34.59
C ILE A 236 -14.65 -13.70 -35.04
N GLY A 237 -15.92 -14.10 -35.04
CA GLY A 237 -17.07 -13.25 -35.40
C GLY A 237 -18.00 -13.01 -34.22
N GLY A 238 -18.93 -12.05 -34.37
CA GLY A 238 -19.86 -11.68 -33.30
C GLY A 238 -19.27 -10.75 -32.23
N LEU A 239 -18.07 -10.21 -32.46
CA LEU A 239 -17.41 -9.33 -31.50
C LEU A 239 -18.11 -7.97 -31.39
N GLN A 240 -18.11 -7.41 -30.19
CA GLN A 240 -18.64 -6.08 -29.87
C GLN A 240 -17.53 -5.20 -29.30
N SER A 241 -17.69 -3.87 -29.34
CA SER A 241 -16.68 -2.91 -28.85
C SER A 241 -16.36 -3.04 -27.36
N CYS A 242 -17.30 -3.58 -26.58
CA CYS A 242 -17.12 -3.91 -25.16
C CYS A 242 -16.30 -5.19 -24.93
N MET A 243 -15.90 -5.92 -25.98
CA MET A 243 -15.18 -7.19 -25.86
C MET A 243 -13.69 -7.05 -26.18
N GLU A 244 -12.92 -7.98 -25.63
CA GLU A 244 -11.50 -8.16 -25.94
C GLU A 244 -11.17 -9.64 -26.09
N TYR A 245 -10.07 -9.92 -26.78
CA TYR A 245 -9.63 -11.28 -27.07
C TYR A 245 -8.12 -11.42 -26.86
N SER A 246 -7.67 -12.61 -26.50
CA SER A 246 -6.26 -12.96 -26.37
C SER A 246 -6.02 -14.40 -26.83
N VAL A 247 -4.79 -14.73 -27.22
CA VAL A 247 -4.41 -16.14 -27.37
C VAL A 247 -4.48 -16.77 -25.99
N LYS A 248 -5.10 -17.95 -25.87
CA LYS A 248 -5.27 -18.64 -24.58
C LYS A 248 -3.92 -18.78 -23.88
N GLY A 249 -3.84 -18.28 -22.64
CA GLY A 249 -2.65 -18.35 -21.79
C GLY A 249 -1.63 -17.22 -21.97
N LEU A 250 -1.72 -16.36 -22.99
CA LEU A 250 -0.76 -15.23 -23.14
C LEU A 250 -1.12 -14.01 -22.29
N GLY A 251 -2.42 -13.74 -22.08
CA GLY A 251 -2.86 -12.60 -21.28
C GLY A 251 -2.71 -11.23 -21.96
N ASP A 252 -2.15 -11.19 -23.18
CA ASP A 252 -2.12 -9.99 -24.03
C ASP A 252 -3.51 -9.75 -24.64
N TRP A 253 -4.37 -9.05 -23.90
CA TRP A 253 -5.73 -8.74 -24.31
C TRP A 253 -5.77 -7.63 -25.36
N LYS A 254 -6.48 -7.90 -26.46
CA LYS A 254 -6.67 -6.99 -27.58
C LYS A 254 -8.12 -6.57 -27.64
N SER A 255 -8.36 -5.26 -27.64
CA SER A 255 -9.69 -4.69 -27.82
C SER A 255 -10.28 -5.10 -29.17
N ALA A 256 -11.52 -5.59 -29.18
CA ALA A 256 -12.25 -5.79 -30.42
C ALA A 256 -12.68 -4.43 -30.98
N THR A 257 -12.12 -4.07 -32.13
CA THR A 257 -12.45 -2.82 -32.84
C THR A 257 -13.42 -3.03 -34.00
N ARG A 258 -13.71 -4.30 -34.34
CA ARG A 258 -14.57 -4.73 -35.45
C ARG A 258 -15.36 -5.95 -35.04
N ASN A 259 -16.48 -6.20 -35.73
CA ASN A 259 -17.32 -7.37 -35.49
C ASN A 259 -16.65 -8.71 -35.84
N VAL A 260 -15.73 -8.69 -36.80
CA VAL A 260 -14.96 -9.84 -37.24
C VAL A 260 -13.46 -9.51 -37.19
N VAL A 261 -12.68 -10.41 -36.60
CA VAL A 261 -11.20 -10.29 -36.52
C VAL A 261 -10.57 -11.54 -37.13
N LEU A 262 -9.66 -11.34 -38.10
CA LEU A 262 -8.93 -12.42 -38.76
C LEU A 262 -7.72 -12.84 -37.93
N LEU A 263 -7.61 -14.14 -37.66
CA LEU A 263 -6.61 -14.70 -36.75
C LEU A 263 -6.12 -16.08 -37.24
N PRO A 264 -4.86 -16.45 -36.94
CA PRO A 264 -4.36 -17.80 -37.20
C PRO A 264 -5.18 -18.88 -36.48
N ALA A 265 -5.09 -20.12 -36.96
CA ALA A 265 -5.63 -21.27 -36.22
C ALA A 265 -5.01 -21.34 -34.82
N GLY A 266 -5.85 -21.62 -33.82
CA GLY A 266 -5.45 -21.59 -32.42
C GLY A 266 -6.63 -21.48 -31.47
N ILE A 267 -6.32 -21.45 -30.18
CA ILE A 267 -7.31 -21.30 -29.12
C ILE A 267 -7.21 -19.88 -28.58
N TYR A 268 -8.33 -19.18 -28.56
CA TYR A 268 -8.45 -17.81 -28.11
C TYR A 268 -9.39 -17.72 -26.92
N TRP A 269 -9.08 -16.83 -25.99
CA TRP A 269 -10.03 -16.37 -25.00
C TRP A 269 -10.69 -15.09 -25.48
N VAL A 270 -12.01 -14.99 -25.28
CA VAL A 270 -12.80 -13.77 -25.54
C VAL A 270 -13.57 -13.44 -24.28
N ARG A 271 -13.55 -12.18 -23.85
CA ARG A 271 -14.29 -11.72 -22.66
C ARG A 271 -14.87 -10.32 -22.84
N THR A 272 -15.81 -9.97 -21.98
CA THR A 272 -16.29 -8.59 -21.84
C THR A 272 -15.27 -7.81 -21.02
N LYS A 273 -14.87 -6.63 -21.50
CA LYS A 273 -13.93 -5.72 -20.82
C LYS A 273 -14.50 -5.25 -19.49
N GLY A 274 -13.61 -4.91 -18.56
CA GLY A 274 -13.99 -4.16 -17.38
C GLY A 274 -14.42 -2.74 -17.74
N ALA A 275 -15.27 -2.14 -16.92
CA ALA A 275 -15.71 -0.76 -17.04
C ALA A 275 -16.05 -0.18 -15.66
N TYR A 276 -15.52 0.99 -15.33
CA TYR A 276 -15.67 1.60 -14.00
C TYR A 276 -15.34 0.58 -12.89
N THR A 277 -16.26 0.28 -11.98
CA THR A 277 -16.08 -0.73 -10.93
C THR A 277 -16.55 -2.14 -11.32
N THR A 278 -16.88 -2.37 -12.59
CA THR A 278 -17.25 -3.69 -13.11
C THR A 278 -16.02 -4.39 -13.67
N LEU A 279 -15.59 -5.46 -13.03
CA LEU A 279 -14.48 -6.32 -13.45
C LEU A 279 -14.76 -6.97 -14.82
N PRO A 280 -13.70 -7.27 -15.59
CA PRO A 280 -13.83 -8.08 -16.80
C PRO A 280 -14.56 -9.41 -16.51
N SER A 281 -15.30 -9.91 -17.49
CA SER A 281 -15.99 -11.19 -17.34
C SER A 281 -15.00 -12.36 -17.27
N ASP A 282 -15.48 -13.52 -16.83
CA ASP A 282 -14.78 -14.76 -17.15
C ASP A 282 -14.70 -14.91 -18.67
N PRO A 283 -13.55 -15.39 -19.20
CA PRO A 283 -13.40 -15.57 -20.63
C PRO A 283 -14.09 -16.84 -21.12
N ILE A 284 -14.64 -16.76 -22.32
CA ILE A 284 -15.05 -17.93 -23.10
C ILE A 284 -13.91 -18.38 -24.00
N GLU A 285 -13.85 -19.67 -24.29
CA GLU A 285 -12.89 -20.25 -25.21
C GLU A 285 -13.46 -20.31 -26.64
N VAL A 286 -12.68 -19.84 -27.60
CA VAL A 286 -13.02 -19.84 -29.02
C VAL A 286 -11.91 -20.54 -29.80
N VAL A 287 -12.26 -21.62 -30.47
CA VAL A 287 -11.30 -22.46 -31.20
C VAL A 287 -11.39 -22.17 -32.69
N ILE A 288 -10.34 -21.58 -33.25
CA ILE A 288 -10.16 -21.49 -34.70
C ILE A 288 -9.47 -22.76 -35.16
N THR A 289 -10.24 -23.70 -35.70
CA THR A 289 -9.69 -24.93 -36.28
C THR A 289 -8.98 -24.62 -37.60
N LYS A 290 -7.90 -25.35 -37.88
CA LYS A 290 -7.32 -25.37 -39.21
C LYS A 290 -8.10 -26.39 -40.04
N SER A 291 -8.91 -25.91 -40.97
CA SER A 291 -9.63 -26.78 -41.88
C SER A 291 -8.70 -27.31 -42.96
N VAL A 292 -8.63 -28.64 -43.03
CA VAL A 292 -7.92 -29.40 -44.05
C VAL A 292 -8.91 -29.99 -45.05
N PHE A 293 -9.91 -29.20 -45.50
CA PHE A 293 -10.78 -29.65 -46.59
C PHE A 293 -9.94 -29.98 -47.83
N SER A 294 -9.64 -31.26 -48.00
CA SER A 294 -9.41 -31.92 -49.27
C SER A 294 -10.68 -31.64 -50.08
N GLN A 295 -10.62 -30.72 -51.04
CA GLN A 295 -11.71 -30.63 -52.01
C GLN A 295 -11.90 -32.03 -52.62
N PRO A 296 -13.13 -32.55 -52.81
CA PRO A 296 -13.30 -33.59 -53.81
C PRO A 296 -12.74 -33.00 -55.11
N ILE A 297 -11.84 -33.74 -55.76
CA ILE A 297 -11.35 -33.36 -57.09
C ILE A 297 -12.58 -33.22 -57.98
N VAL A 298 -13.03 -31.99 -58.21
CA VAL A 298 -13.97 -31.67 -59.27
C VAL A 298 -13.15 -31.78 -60.55
N ILE A 299 -13.35 -32.86 -61.29
CA ILE A 299 -12.84 -32.98 -62.67
C ILE A 299 -13.69 -32.05 -63.53
N GLN A 300 -13.48 -30.74 -63.42
CA GLN A 300 -13.90 -29.80 -64.45
C GLN A 300 -13.01 -30.06 -65.68
N SER A 301 -13.67 -30.26 -66.81
CA SER A 301 -13.08 -30.51 -68.13
C SER A 301 -11.83 -29.66 -68.39
N ALA A 302 -10.77 -30.32 -68.86
CA ALA A 302 -9.44 -29.77 -69.05
C ALA A 302 -9.43 -28.40 -69.77
N PRO A 303 -8.85 -27.34 -69.17
CA PRO A 303 -8.51 -26.15 -69.92
C PRO A 303 -7.30 -26.45 -70.84
N ALA A 304 -7.15 -25.67 -71.91
CA ALA A 304 -6.20 -25.83 -73.02
C ALA A 304 -4.70 -26.07 -72.65
N ASN A 305 -4.33 -25.97 -71.37
CA ASN A 305 -2.97 -26.18 -70.86
C ASN A 305 -2.58 -27.67 -70.70
N THR A 306 -3.54 -28.60 -70.55
CA THR A 306 -3.21 -30.03 -70.31
C THR A 306 -2.47 -30.69 -71.47
N ARG A 307 -2.81 -30.36 -72.72
CA ARG A 307 -2.15 -30.94 -73.91
C ARG A 307 -0.71 -30.47 -74.05
N LEU A 308 -0.43 -29.21 -73.74
CA LEU A 308 0.93 -28.65 -73.78
C LEU A 308 1.83 -29.31 -72.72
N VAL A 309 1.30 -29.46 -71.50
CA VAL A 309 2.03 -30.12 -70.40
C VAL A 309 2.27 -31.61 -70.70
N ASN A 310 1.28 -32.32 -71.26
CA ASN A 310 1.48 -33.71 -71.69
C ASN A 310 2.57 -33.84 -72.75
N LYS A 311 2.65 -32.87 -73.67
CA LYS A 311 3.68 -32.85 -74.71
C LYS A 311 5.06 -32.62 -74.10
N GLN A 312 5.19 -31.73 -73.13
CA GLN A 312 6.45 -31.50 -72.39
C GLN A 312 6.90 -32.76 -71.63
N VAL A 313 5.96 -33.47 -71.01
CA VAL A 313 6.25 -34.74 -70.32
C VAL A 313 6.69 -35.83 -71.30
N GLN A 314 6.06 -35.94 -72.48
CA GLN A 314 6.50 -36.86 -73.53
C GLN A 314 7.91 -36.53 -74.05
N VAL A 315 8.22 -35.25 -74.26
CA VAL A 315 9.58 -34.80 -74.62
C VAL A 315 10.59 -35.22 -73.56
N ALA A 316 10.30 -34.96 -72.28
CA ALA A 316 11.19 -35.29 -71.18
C ALA A 316 11.36 -36.82 -71.05
N LEU A 317 10.29 -37.61 -71.08
CA LEU A 317 10.37 -39.07 -71.00
C LEU A 317 11.26 -39.68 -72.09
N ASN A 318 11.13 -39.22 -73.35
CA ASN A 318 12.01 -39.65 -74.43
C ASN A 318 13.47 -39.25 -74.19
N ALA A 319 13.73 -38.05 -73.67
CA ALA A 319 15.08 -37.60 -73.33
C ALA A 319 15.71 -38.43 -72.19
N TYR A 320 14.92 -38.92 -71.25
CA TYR A 320 15.33 -39.85 -70.19
C TYR A 320 15.39 -41.32 -70.65
N GLY A 321 15.20 -41.61 -71.94
CA GLY A 321 15.30 -42.97 -72.50
C GLY A 321 14.03 -43.82 -72.39
N PHE A 322 12.90 -43.24 -71.97
CA PHE A 322 11.61 -43.92 -71.90
C PHE A 322 10.77 -43.62 -73.15
N ASP A 323 10.85 -44.50 -74.17
CA ASP A 323 10.11 -44.34 -75.42
C ASP A 323 8.60 -44.25 -75.19
N CYS A 324 8.07 -43.05 -75.42
CA CYS A 324 6.65 -42.73 -75.34
C CYS A 324 6.02 -42.42 -76.71
N GLY A 325 6.76 -42.57 -77.81
CA GLY A 325 6.37 -42.17 -79.17
C GLY A 325 6.60 -40.68 -79.47
N LYS A 326 6.01 -40.18 -80.57
CA LYS A 326 6.12 -38.78 -80.98
C LYS A 326 5.40 -37.87 -79.96
N PRO A 327 6.05 -36.81 -79.42
CA PRO A 327 5.40 -35.88 -78.50
C PRO A 327 4.28 -35.07 -79.17
N ASP A 328 3.03 -35.41 -78.89
CA ASP A 328 1.80 -34.85 -79.49
C ASP A 328 0.79 -34.31 -78.45
N GLY A 329 1.11 -34.49 -77.17
CA GLY A 329 0.29 -34.11 -76.02
C GLY A 329 -0.83 -35.09 -75.68
N ILE A 330 -0.91 -36.23 -76.38
CA ILE A 330 -1.94 -37.26 -76.18
C ILE A 330 -1.36 -38.41 -75.36
N VAL A 331 -1.90 -38.62 -74.15
CA VAL A 331 -1.44 -39.69 -73.24
C VAL A 331 -2.04 -41.04 -73.64
N GLY A 332 -1.48 -41.64 -74.69
CA GLY A 332 -1.87 -42.95 -75.22
C GLY A 332 -1.21 -44.14 -74.50
N LYS A 333 -1.43 -45.36 -75.02
CA LYS A 333 -0.89 -46.61 -74.45
C LYS A 333 0.64 -46.58 -74.28
N LYS A 334 1.38 -46.07 -75.27
CA LYS A 334 2.85 -45.95 -75.23
C LYS A 334 3.32 -44.97 -74.15
N THR A 335 2.70 -43.79 -74.07
CA THR A 335 3.02 -42.79 -73.05
C THR A 335 2.74 -43.31 -71.64
N LYS A 336 1.63 -44.01 -71.42
CA LYS A 336 1.34 -44.65 -70.12
C LYS A 336 2.37 -45.72 -69.75
N ALA A 337 2.82 -46.53 -70.71
CA ALA A 337 3.86 -47.54 -70.47
C ALA A 337 5.20 -46.90 -70.11
N ALA A 338 5.59 -45.81 -70.81
CA ALA A 338 6.78 -45.03 -70.50
C ALA A 338 6.71 -44.42 -69.09
N ILE A 339 5.57 -43.84 -68.70
CA ILE A 339 5.35 -43.29 -67.36
C ILE A 339 5.45 -44.38 -66.30
N LYS A 340 4.88 -45.57 -66.51
CA LYS A 340 5.00 -46.68 -65.54
C LYS A 340 6.44 -47.12 -65.34
N LYS A 341 7.24 -47.17 -66.41
CA LYS A 341 8.67 -47.48 -66.32
C LYS A 341 9.44 -46.39 -65.56
N PHE A 342 9.14 -45.12 -65.84
CA PHE A 342 9.71 -43.99 -65.12
C PHE A 342 9.34 -44.00 -63.63
N GLN A 343 8.06 -44.21 -63.31
CA GLN A 343 7.58 -44.37 -61.94
C GLN A 343 8.26 -45.53 -61.23
N LYS A 344 8.43 -46.68 -61.90
CA LYS A 344 9.16 -47.83 -61.36
C LYS A 344 10.60 -47.48 -61.01
N LEU A 345 11.31 -46.78 -61.90
CA LEU A 345 12.71 -46.37 -61.68
C LEU A 345 12.84 -45.47 -60.45
N HIS A 346 11.87 -44.57 -60.24
CA HIS A 346 11.90 -43.59 -59.15
C HIS A 346 11.13 -44.03 -57.88
N GLY A 347 10.78 -45.31 -57.76
CA GLY A 347 10.10 -45.84 -56.57
C GLY A 347 8.66 -45.31 -56.38
N LEU A 348 8.05 -44.76 -57.43
CA LEU A 348 6.68 -44.26 -57.41
C LEU A 348 5.67 -45.37 -57.74
N LYS A 349 4.41 -45.15 -57.37
CA LYS A 349 3.29 -46.03 -57.74
C LYS A 349 3.15 -46.08 -59.28
N GLN A 350 3.27 -47.27 -59.87
CA GLN A 350 3.28 -47.51 -61.32
C GLN A 350 1.87 -47.46 -61.96
N ASP A 351 1.16 -46.37 -61.76
CA ASP A 351 -0.20 -46.20 -62.27
C ASP A 351 -0.26 -45.63 -63.71
N GLY A 352 0.88 -45.19 -64.25
CA GLY A 352 1.01 -44.66 -65.61
C GLY A 352 0.39 -43.28 -65.79
N LYS A 353 0.18 -42.54 -64.70
CA LYS A 353 -0.40 -41.18 -64.70
C LYS A 353 0.69 -40.12 -64.53
N ILE A 354 0.48 -38.96 -65.15
CA ILE A 354 1.35 -37.79 -64.97
C ILE A 354 0.96 -37.12 -63.65
N THR A 355 1.55 -37.57 -62.54
CA THR A 355 1.33 -36.99 -61.22
C THR A 355 2.28 -35.79 -60.97
N PRO A 356 2.03 -34.93 -59.97
CA PRO A 356 2.94 -33.85 -59.60
C PRO A 356 4.37 -34.33 -59.33
N GLU A 357 4.53 -35.51 -58.72
CA GLU A 357 5.83 -36.13 -58.44
C GLU A 357 6.57 -36.49 -59.74
N VAL A 358 5.84 -37.05 -60.72
CA VAL A 358 6.40 -37.33 -62.05
C VAL A 358 6.83 -36.04 -62.75
N LYS A 359 6.02 -34.96 -62.68
CA LYS A 359 6.39 -33.66 -63.26
C LYS A 359 7.60 -33.04 -62.57
N ALA A 360 7.68 -33.11 -61.25
CA ALA A 360 8.80 -32.59 -60.47
C ALA A 360 10.12 -33.31 -60.83
N LEU A 361 10.09 -34.64 -60.93
CA LEU A 361 11.26 -35.43 -61.32
C LEU A 361 11.70 -35.18 -62.77
N LEU A 362 10.75 -34.92 -63.66
CA LEU A 362 11.02 -34.51 -65.06
C LEU A 362 11.29 -33.01 -65.21
N LYS A 363 11.30 -32.24 -64.10
CA LYS A 363 11.52 -30.79 -64.06
C LYS A 363 10.55 -29.97 -64.94
N ILE A 364 9.30 -30.42 -65.05
CA ILE A 364 8.22 -29.71 -65.76
C ILE A 364 7.45 -28.83 -64.76
N LYS A 365 7.35 -27.53 -65.03
CA LYS A 365 6.65 -26.54 -64.19
C LYS A 365 5.15 -26.58 -64.36
#